data_AF-A0A6A6RML7-F1
#
_entry.id   AF-A0A6A6RML7-F1
#
_cell.length_a   1.000
_cell.length_b   1.000
_cell.length_c   1.000
_cell.angle_alpha   90.00
_cell.angle_beta   90.00
_cell.angle_gamma   90.00
#
_symmetry.space_group_name_H-M   'P 1'
#
loop_
_entity.id
_entity.type
_entity.pdbx_description
1 polymer ?
#
loop_
_entity_poly.entity_id
_entity_poly.type
_entity_poly.pdbx_seq_one_letter_code
_entity_poly.pdbx_strand_id
1 'polypeptide(L)'
;MGWSSWNNYGPDINETVVRETIDNMEQLGLKDAGYVYINIDDGWQKYKGSRADHPLEVDPVKFPNGMKAVADYAHSKGFKLGIYSGPGQDTCAGYTGSEGHAEEDAKLFASWGIDHLKYDSCCSHHDAPQSQVQQVMLDMSTSLISTNRSIVFHACHCGWANVWDWAAEEGANQWRIGQDVSDDFNFQGNREKYYFDVLDMLDRGNDVAQYTGPGHWNDYDMLIVGLDGESKQLVGTGLSDIEYRTHFSLWALAASPLLIGANVAKLSAYNLATLSAKEIIAVNQDQLGAPMFLQWSAPDNSTQIYAKALKDESMAVALLNRGSATAMITVSMREHLTVPWDVYKVRDLWKGQDRGPYDIPFTTEVRSHEAKVYRIEKVECRVGC
;
A
#
# COMPACT_ATOMS: atom_id res chain seq x y z
N MET A 1 4.43 -6.27 -3.18
CA MET A 1 3.05 -6.61 -2.82
C MET A 1 3.07 -7.72 -1.77
N GLY A 2 2.13 -7.75 -0.84
CA GLY A 2 2.12 -8.70 0.26
C GLY A 2 0.88 -8.64 1.14
N TRP A 3 1.02 -9.04 2.39
CA TRP A 3 -0.01 -9.04 3.41
C TRP A 3 0.56 -8.50 4.73
N SER A 4 -0.27 -7.85 5.54
CA SER A 4 0.08 -7.37 6.87
C SER A 4 -0.92 -7.86 7.91
N SER A 5 -0.45 -8.26 9.09
CA SER A 5 -1.27 -8.90 10.12
C SER A 5 -2.20 -7.97 10.90
N TRP A 6 -1.94 -6.67 10.88
CA TRP A 6 -2.50 -5.74 11.87
C TRP A 6 -4.03 -5.67 11.88
N ASN A 7 -4.66 -5.35 10.75
CA ASN A 7 -6.10 -5.02 10.73
C ASN A 7 -6.97 -6.15 11.29
N ASN A 8 -6.68 -7.40 10.93
CA ASN A 8 -7.50 -8.52 11.38
C ASN A 8 -7.02 -9.18 12.68
N TYR A 9 -5.70 -9.27 12.91
CA TYR A 9 -5.15 -10.05 14.02
C TYR A 9 -4.60 -9.19 15.15
N GLY A 10 -4.14 -7.98 14.86
CA GLY A 10 -3.51 -7.08 15.83
C GLY A 10 -2.47 -7.81 16.70
N PRO A 11 -2.46 -7.57 18.02
CA PRO A 11 -1.50 -8.21 18.92
C PRO A 11 -1.75 -9.70 19.15
N ASP A 12 -2.84 -10.30 18.61
CA ASP A 12 -3.12 -11.74 18.74
C ASP A 12 -2.36 -12.58 17.69
N ILE A 13 -1.54 -11.95 16.84
CA ILE A 13 -0.73 -12.62 15.83
C ILE A 13 0.20 -13.68 16.45
N ASN A 14 0.32 -14.84 15.81
CA ASN A 14 1.11 -15.96 16.27
C ASN A 14 1.57 -16.84 15.10
N GLU A 15 2.47 -17.79 15.38
CA GLU A 15 3.07 -18.67 14.37
C GLU A 15 2.04 -19.44 13.54
N THR A 16 0.98 -19.97 14.17
CA THR A 16 -0.07 -20.73 13.46
C THR A 16 -0.77 -19.84 12.45
N VAL A 17 -1.20 -18.65 12.85
CA VAL A 17 -1.89 -17.69 11.97
C VAL A 17 -1.01 -17.31 10.77
N VAL A 18 0.29 -17.08 11.00
CA VAL A 18 1.22 -16.72 9.92
C VAL A 18 1.37 -17.87 8.92
N ARG A 19 1.54 -19.11 9.40
CA ARG A 19 1.66 -20.31 8.55
C ARG A 19 0.38 -20.57 7.75
N GLU A 20 -0.78 -20.50 8.39
CA GLU A 20 -2.08 -20.64 7.73
C GLU A 20 -2.30 -19.54 6.68
N THR A 21 -1.91 -18.30 6.97
CA THR A 21 -1.99 -17.20 6.01
C THR A 21 -1.12 -17.46 4.78
N ILE A 22 0.12 -17.94 4.97
CA ILE A 22 1.01 -18.35 3.87
C ILE A 22 0.35 -19.42 2.99
N ASP A 23 -0.17 -20.49 3.61
CA ASP A 23 -0.78 -21.60 2.88
C ASP A 23 -2.06 -21.16 2.15
N ASN A 24 -2.88 -20.32 2.77
CA ASN A 24 -4.08 -19.76 2.14
C ASN A 24 -3.72 -18.84 0.97
N MET A 25 -2.71 -17.97 1.09
CA MET A 25 -2.27 -17.11 -0.01
C MET A 25 -1.73 -17.91 -1.20
N GLU A 26 -1.05 -19.03 -0.94
CA GLU A 26 -0.63 -19.98 -1.98
C GLU A 26 -1.85 -20.65 -2.63
N GLN A 27 -2.76 -21.22 -1.84
CA GLN A 27 -3.95 -21.93 -2.33
C GLN A 27 -4.89 -21.02 -3.13
N LEU A 28 -5.05 -19.77 -2.72
CA LEU A 28 -5.91 -18.79 -3.38
C LEU A 28 -5.26 -18.16 -4.62
N GLY A 29 -4.01 -18.50 -4.94
CA GLY A 29 -3.27 -17.95 -6.08
C GLY A 29 -2.82 -16.49 -5.89
N LEU A 30 -2.85 -15.96 -4.67
CA LEU A 30 -2.39 -14.60 -4.38
C LEU A 30 -0.86 -14.50 -4.54
N LYS A 31 -0.11 -15.55 -4.20
CA LYS A 31 1.32 -15.59 -4.48
C LYS A 31 1.62 -15.44 -5.98
N ASP A 32 0.89 -16.16 -6.83
CA ASP A 32 1.04 -16.10 -8.29
C ASP A 32 0.60 -14.75 -8.87
N ALA A 33 -0.29 -14.03 -8.18
CA ALA A 33 -0.65 -12.65 -8.49
C ALA A 33 0.44 -11.63 -8.07
N GLY A 34 1.48 -12.06 -7.34
CA GLY A 34 2.64 -11.23 -6.95
C GLY A 34 2.71 -10.86 -5.47
N TYR A 35 1.76 -11.32 -4.63
CA TYR A 35 1.78 -11.07 -3.20
C TYR A 35 2.77 -12.02 -2.50
N VAL A 36 3.99 -11.54 -2.26
CA VAL A 36 5.09 -12.37 -1.74
C VAL A 36 5.59 -11.98 -0.35
N TYR A 37 5.25 -10.80 0.16
CA TYR A 37 5.63 -10.38 1.52
C TYR A 37 4.56 -10.78 2.54
N ILE A 38 4.99 -11.37 3.65
CA ILE A 38 4.16 -11.72 4.81
C ILE A 38 4.66 -10.90 5.98
N ASN A 39 4.02 -9.77 6.26
CA ASN A 39 4.49 -8.84 7.26
C ASN A 39 3.77 -9.09 8.59
N ILE A 40 4.54 -9.47 9.61
CA ILE A 40 4.08 -9.54 10.99
C ILE A 40 4.18 -8.13 11.57
N ASP A 41 3.03 -7.56 11.95
CA ASP A 41 2.92 -6.25 12.59
C ASP A 41 3.08 -6.37 14.13
N ASP A 42 2.68 -5.35 14.87
CA ASP A 42 2.95 -5.23 16.31
C ASP A 42 2.36 -6.38 17.17
N GLY A 43 2.99 -6.64 18.31
CA GLY A 43 2.59 -7.65 19.29
C GLY A 43 3.23 -9.02 19.14
N TRP A 44 4.26 -9.16 18.32
CA TRP A 44 5.08 -10.38 18.25
C TRP A 44 6.09 -10.50 19.40
N GLN A 45 6.42 -9.37 20.03
CA GLN A 45 7.41 -9.24 21.09
C GLN A 45 6.88 -9.86 22.38
N LYS A 46 7.80 -10.40 23.19
CA LYS A 46 7.51 -11.01 24.48
C LYS A 46 7.08 -10.01 25.54
N TYR A 47 7.69 -8.83 25.56
CA TYR A 47 7.51 -7.86 26.63
C TYR A 47 6.68 -6.67 26.18
N LYS A 48 5.78 -6.25 27.08
CA LYS A 48 5.20 -4.92 27.06
C LYS A 48 6.06 -3.96 27.87
N GLY A 49 6.14 -2.71 27.43
CA GLY A 49 6.88 -1.64 28.09
C GLY A 49 8.25 -1.37 27.49
N SER A 50 8.97 -0.49 28.18
CA SER A 50 10.16 0.21 27.71
C SER A 50 11.34 -0.70 27.37
N ARG A 51 12.04 -0.39 26.27
CA ARG A 51 13.31 -1.00 25.87
C ARG A 51 14.43 -0.84 26.91
N ALA A 52 14.39 0.21 27.73
CA ALA A 52 15.31 0.38 28.84
C ALA A 52 15.20 -0.72 29.91
N ASP A 53 14.00 -1.30 30.06
CA ASP A 53 13.70 -2.32 31.07
C ASP A 53 13.69 -3.75 30.50
N HIS A 54 13.43 -3.87 29.19
CA HIS A 54 13.22 -5.15 28.52
C HIS A 54 13.98 -5.24 27.19
N PRO A 55 14.66 -6.36 26.89
CA PRO A 55 15.24 -6.57 25.58
C PRO A 55 14.17 -6.87 24.53
N LEU A 56 14.48 -6.65 23.26
CA LEU A 56 13.65 -7.10 22.16
C LEU A 56 13.77 -8.62 22.00
N GLU A 57 12.75 -9.34 22.44
CA GLU A 57 12.68 -10.80 22.39
C GLU A 57 11.36 -11.26 21.76
N VAL A 58 11.40 -12.39 21.03
CA VAL A 58 10.21 -13.05 20.50
C VAL A 58 9.40 -13.67 21.63
N ASP A 59 8.07 -13.52 21.61
CA ASP A 59 7.18 -14.22 22.55
C ASP A 59 7.19 -15.74 22.28
N PRO A 60 7.72 -16.58 23.20
CA PRO A 60 7.81 -18.02 22.99
C PRO A 60 6.45 -18.74 23.10
N VAL A 61 5.41 -18.07 23.59
CA VAL A 61 4.04 -18.61 23.59
C VAL A 61 3.39 -18.41 22.23
N LYS A 62 3.56 -17.24 21.61
CA LYS A 62 3.02 -16.93 20.28
C LYS A 62 3.84 -17.57 19.15
N PHE A 63 5.15 -17.65 19.33
CA PHE A 63 6.09 -18.20 18.35
C PHE A 63 6.99 -19.24 19.02
N PRO A 64 6.45 -20.43 19.35
CA PRO A 64 7.16 -21.46 20.10
C PRO A 64 8.42 -21.98 19.39
N ASN A 65 8.50 -21.86 18.06
CA ASN A 65 9.69 -22.24 17.30
C ASN A 65 10.63 -21.05 16.99
N GLY A 66 10.30 -19.86 17.50
CA GLY A 66 11.03 -18.61 17.26
C GLY A 66 10.83 -18.06 15.85
N MET A 67 11.23 -16.80 15.65
CA MET A 67 10.97 -16.07 14.41
C MET A 67 11.72 -16.65 13.19
N LYS A 68 12.92 -17.20 13.42
CA LYS A 68 13.68 -17.86 12.34
C LYS A 68 12.92 -19.02 11.71
N ALA A 69 12.22 -19.84 12.51
CA ALA A 69 11.45 -20.97 11.98
C ALA A 69 10.25 -20.53 11.13
N VAL A 70 9.71 -19.34 11.42
CA VAL A 70 8.65 -18.71 10.61
C VAL A 70 9.23 -18.20 9.29
N ALA A 71 10.38 -17.54 9.33
CA ALA A 71 11.07 -17.05 8.14
C ALA A 71 11.47 -18.21 7.21
N ASP A 72 12.09 -19.26 7.77
CA ASP A 72 12.47 -20.47 7.04
C ASP A 72 11.23 -21.10 6.36
N TYR A 73 10.07 -21.09 7.02
CA TYR A 73 8.82 -21.57 6.43
C TYR A 73 8.36 -20.69 5.25
N ALA A 74 8.31 -19.37 5.45
CA ALA A 74 7.94 -18.42 4.40
C ALA A 74 8.86 -18.59 3.18
N HIS A 75 10.18 -18.65 3.39
CA HIS A 75 11.17 -18.85 2.33
C HIS A 75 11.01 -20.20 1.62
N SER A 76 10.72 -21.29 2.36
CA SER A 76 10.48 -22.60 1.76
C SER A 76 9.26 -22.63 0.83
N LYS A 77 8.30 -21.73 1.09
CA LYS A 77 7.11 -21.50 0.27
C LYS A 77 7.30 -20.38 -0.75
N GLY A 78 8.50 -19.81 -0.90
CA GLY A 78 8.80 -18.73 -1.84
C GLY A 78 8.20 -17.37 -1.49
N PHE A 79 7.79 -17.18 -0.23
CA PHE A 79 7.43 -15.88 0.34
C PHE A 79 8.64 -15.23 1.00
N LYS A 80 8.47 -13.98 1.42
CA LYS A 80 9.41 -13.15 2.18
C LYS A 80 8.75 -12.79 3.52
N LEU A 81 9.50 -12.81 4.62
CA LEU A 81 8.94 -12.48 5.94
C LEU A 81 9.29 -11.04 6.32
N GLY A 82 8.28 -10.25 6.67
CA GLY A 82 8.44 -8.94 7.27
C GLY A 82 8.21 -8.95 8.78
N ILE A 83 8.81 -7.98 9.47
CA ILE A 83 8.62 -7.75 10.90
C ILE A 83 8.37 -6.27 11.17
N TYR A 84 8.00 -5.96 12.40
CA TYR A 84 7.70 -4.62 12.87
C TYR A 84 8.54 -4.25 14.11
N SER A 85 8.99 -2.99 14.16
CA SER A 85 9.51 -2.36 15.38
C SER A 85 9.30 -0.84 15.28
N GLY A 86 9.91 -0.06 16.18
CA GLY A 86 9.85 1.40 16.17
C GLY A 86 11.04 2.05 16.87
N PRO A 87 11.35 3.34 16.58
CA PRO A 87 12.47 4.06 17.17
C PRO A 87 12.26 4.51 18.61
N GLY A 88 11.10 4.25 19.22
CA GLY A 88 10.80 4.55 20.62
C GLY A 88 11.16 3.43 21.58
N GLN A 89 11.10 3.72 22.90
CA GLN A 89 11.22 2.72 23.96
C GLN A 89 10.18 1.60 23.80
N ASP A 90 8.98 1.97 23.41
CA ASP A 90 7.85 1.08 23.13
C ASP A 90 7.18 1.46 21.80
N THR A 91 6.44 0.49 21.28
CA THR A 91 5.70 0.51 20.03
C THR A 91 4.27 0.98 20.24
N CYS A 92 3.50 1.17 19.17
CA CYS A 92 2.11 1.63 19.21
C CYS A 92 1.23 0.80 20.16
N ALA A 93 1.39 -0.52 20.18
CA ALA A 93 0.62 -1.41 21.05
C ALA A 93 1.22 -1.59 22.46
N GLY A 94 2.28 -0.84 22.77
CA GLY A 94 2.99 -0.82 24.04
C GLY A 94 3.96 -1.99 24.23
N TYR A 95 4.44 -2.60 23.15
CA TYR A 95 5.49 -3.63 23.19
C TYR A 95 6.87 -3.01 23.05
N THR A 96 7.91 -3.69 23.53
CA THR A 96 9.29 -3.20 23.46
C THR A 96 9.71 -2.79 22.04
N GLY A 97 10.22 -1.56 21.91
CA GLY A 97 10.75 -0.98 20.67
C GLY A 97 12.27 -1.10 20.55
N SER A 98 12.87 -0.25 19.70
CA SER A 98 14.28 -0.31 19.29
C SER A 98 15.11 0.93 19.62
N GLU A 99 14.60 1.86 20.45
CA GLU A 99 15.34 3.08 20.79
C GLU A 99 16.74 2.78 21.33
N GLY A 100 17.77 3.38 20.72
CA GLY A 100 19.17 3.20 21.11
C GLY A 100 19.80 1.85 20.73
N HIS A 101 19.06 0.96 20.07
CA HIS A 101 19.49 -0.41 19.77
C HIS A 101 19.38 -0.79 18.28
N ALA A 102 19.35 0.19 17.37
CA ALA A 102 19.20 -0.04 15.93
C ALA A 102 20.17 -1.09 15.35
N GLU A 103 21.47 -1.01 15.69
CA GLU A 103 22.49 -1.96 15.20
C GLU A 103 22.27 -3.38 15.74
N GLU A 104 21.92 -3.50 17.01
CA GLU A 104 21.66 -4.78 17.68
C GLU A 104 20.43 -5.46 17.09
N ASP A 105 19.33 -4.70 16.97
CA ASP A 105 18.05 -5.20 16.51
C ASP A 105 18.10 -5.51 14.99
N ALA A 106 18.81 -4.71 14.19
CA ALA A 106 19.04 -5.03 12.77
C ALA A 106 19.77 -6.37 12.59
N LYS A 107 20.82 -6.63 13.38
CA LYS A 107 21.51 -7.93 13.37
C LYS A 107 20.59 -9.07 13.80
N LEU A 108 19.73 -8.83 14.80
CA LEU A 108 18.75 -9.79 15.25
C LEU A 108 17.75 -10.15 14.13
N PHE A 109 17.17 -9.15 13.46
CA PHE A 109 16.26 -9.36 12.32
C PHE A 109 16.95 -10.10 11.17
N ALA A 110 18.19 -9.73 10.83
CA ALA A 110 18.96 -10.42 9.81
C ALA A 110 19.26 -11.88 10.20
N SER A 111 19.53 -12.17 11.48
CA SER A 111 19.78 -13.52 11.99
C SER A 111 18.55 -14.44 11.89
N TRP A 112 17.35 -13.87 11.96
CA TRP A 112 16.10 -14.59 11.74
C TRP A 112 15.75 -14.77 10.28
N GLY A 113 16.37 -14.02 9.37
CA GLY A 113 16.06 -14.06 7.95
C GLY A 113 14.91 -13.14 7.55
N ILE A 114 14.70 -12.02 8.25
CA ILE A 114 13.72 -11.01 7.89
C ILE A 114 14.07 -10.36 6.54
N ASP A 115 13.08 -10.02 5.73
CA ASP A 115 13.19 -9.45 4.39
C ASP A 115 12.53 -8.06 4.26
N HIS A 116 11.76 -7.64 5.27
CA HIS A 116 11.05 -6.37 5.33
C HIS A 116 10.94 -5.89 6.78
N LEU A 117 11.20 -4.62 7.05
CA LEU A 117 10.98 -3.99 8.34
C LEU A 117 10.03 -2.81 8.18
N LYS A 118 8.85 -2.87 8.82
CA LYS A 118 8.05 -1.68 9.15
C LYS A 118 8.61 -1.06 10.42
N TYR A 119 9.02 0.19 10.35
CA TYR A 119 9.63 0.92 11.47
C TYR A 119 8.77 2.12 11.85
N ASP A 120 7.99 1.94 12.90
CA ASP A 120 6.86 2.79 13.25
C ASP A 120 7.13 3.67 14.46
N SER A 121 6.90 4.97 14.28
CA SER A 121 7.20 5.99 15.27
C SER A 121 6.15 6.20 16.36
N CYS A 122 4.92 5.70 16.19
CA CYS A 122 3.94 5.51 17.27
C CYS A 122 3.90 6.60 18.36
N CYS A 123 3.76 7.87 17.98
CA CYS A 123 3.77 9.03 18.89
C CYS A 123 5.09 9.32 19.63
N SER A 124 6.05 8.38 19.73
CA SER A 124 7.37 8.63 20.34
C SER A 124 8.11 9.83 19.72
N HIS A 125 7.78 10.13 18.46
CA HIS A 125 8.36 11.22 17.69
C HIS A 125 7.31 12.10 16.99
N HIS A 126 6.04 12.08 17.41
CA HIS A 126 4.98 12.88 16.75
C HIS A 126 5.33 14.37 16.67
N ASP A 127 5.77 14.93 17.79
CA ASP A 127 6.16 16.33 17.91
C ASP A 127 7.67 16.54 17.76
N ALA A 128 8.40 15.51 17.31
CA ALA A 128 9.84 15.59 17.14
C ALA A 128 10.19 16.49 15.94
N PRO A 129 11.27 17.29 16.02
CA PRO A 129 11.79 17.99 14.85
C PRO A 129 12.15 17.01 13.73
N GLN A 130 11.98 17.43 12.47
CA GLN A 130 12.31 16.61 11.30
C GLN A 130 13.72 16.00 11.36
N SER A 131 14.72 16.77 11.83
CA SER A 131 16.09 16.28 11.98
C SER A 131 16.23 15.08 12.91
N GLN A 132 15.39 14.98 13.95
CA GLN A 132 15.42 13.86 14.87
C GLN A 132 14.78 12.62 14.23
N VAL A 133 13.64 12.80 13.55
CA VAL A 133 12.96 11.72 12.81
C VAL A 133 13.88 11.16 11.71
N GLN A 134 14.54 12.05 10.96
CA GLN A 134 15.55 11.70 9.96
C GLN A 134 16.65 10.85 10.58
N GLN A 135 17.24 11.30 11.70
CA GLN A 135 18.33 10.59 12.34
C GLN A 135 17.94 9.18 12.77
N VAL A 136 16.79 8.99 13.44
CA VAL A 136 16.39 7.65 13.91
C VAL A 136 16.06 6.69 12.77
N MET A 137 15.57 7.20 11.63
CA MET A 137 15.34 6.39 10.42
C MET A 137 16.67 6.05 9.72
N LEU A 138 17.60 7.00 9.64
CA LEU A 138 18.95 6.79 9.10
C LEU A 138 19.74 5.77 9.94
N ASP A 139 19.66 5.84 11.26
CA ASP A 139 20.33 4.91 12.18
C ASP A 139 19.86 3.47 11.94
N MET A 140 18.55 3.25 11.80
CA MET A 140 18.01 1.92 11.47
C MET A 140 18.37 1.49 10.05
N SER A 141 18.22 2.38 9.05
CA SER A 141 18.55 2.07 7.65
C SER A 141 20.01 1.64 7.47
N THR A 142 20.96 2.41 8.02
CA THR A 142 22.39 2.07 7.98
C THR A 142 22.69 0.78 8.72
N SER A 143 22.03 0.55 9.85
CA SER A 143 22.12 -0.70 10.61
C SER A 143 21.66 -1.89 9.79
N LEU A 144 20.51 -1.81 9.11
CA LEU A 144 19.99 -2.85 8.21
C LEU A 144 20.95 -3.14 7.06
N ILE A 145 21.45 -2.10 6.38
CA ILE A 145 22.42 -2.24 5.28
C ILE A 145 23.70 -2.95 5.76
N SER A 146 24.17 -2.65 6.96
CA SER A 146 25.39 -3.26 7.54
C SER A 146 25.29 -4.78 7.75
N THR A 147 24.08 -5.34 7.81
CA THR A 147 23.87 -6.78 8.00
C THR A 147 24.18 -7.62 6.76
N ASN A 148 24.37 -6.98 5.60
CA ASN A 148 24.56 -7.63 4.30
C ASN A 148 23.39 -8.56 3.89
N ARG A 149 22.19 -8.32 4.44
CA ARG A 149 20.93 -8.92 4.01
C ARG A 149 20.05 -7.84 3.38
N SER A 150 19.42 -8.15 2.25
CA SER A 150 18.47 -7.23 1.61
C SER A 150 17.15 -7.20 2.38
N ILE A 151 16.99 -6.20 3.24
CA ILE A 151 15.77 -5.96 4.03
C ILE A 151 15.11 -4.69 3.48
N VAL A 152 13.86 -4.80 3.02
CA VAL A 152 13.07 -3.64 2.60
C VAL A 152 12.79 -2.77 3.81
N PHE A 153 13.14 -1.49 3.75
CA PHE A 153 12.91 -0.57 4.85
C PHE A 153 11.65 0.27 4.60
N HIS A 154 10.64 0.09 5.46
CA HIS A 154 9.39 0.84 5.47
C HIS A 154 9.38 1.83 6.64
N ALA A 155 9.57 3.11 6.34
CA ALA A 155 9.50 4.20 7.32
C ALA A 155 8.04 4.58 7.61
N CYS A 156 7.54 4.24 8.78
CA CYS A 156 6.16 4.49 9.19
C CYS A 156 6.11 5.67 10.18
N HIS A 157 5.95 6.87 9.65
CA HIS A 157 5.88 8.11 10.44
C HIS A 157 4.66 8.97 10.08
N CYS A 158 3.57 8.32 9.65
CA CYS A 158 2.26 8.95 9.40
C CYS A 158 2.27 10.20 8.49
N GLY A 159 3.27 10.33 7.61
CA GLY A 159 3.48 11.54 6.79
C GLY A 159 3.99 12.78 7.55
N TRP A 160 4.31 12.66 8.84
CA TRP A 160 4.88 13.76 9.62
C TRP A 160 6.31 14.07 9.19
N ALA A 161 6.79 15.25 9.59
CA ALA A 161 8.12 15.75 9.23
C ALA A 161 8.42 15.73 7.72
N ASN A 162 7.38 15.76 6.88
CA ASN A 162 7.46 15.65 5.42
C ASN A 162 8.36 14.49 4.96
N VAL A 163 8.12 13.29 5.49
CA VAL A 163 8.96 12.09 5.25
C VAL A 163 9.33 11.84 3.78
N TRP A 164 8.45 12.20 2.83
CA TRP A 164 8.70 12.08 1.38
C TRP A 164 9.86 12.94 0.87
N ASP A 165 10.23 14.03 1.56
CA ASP A 165 11.31 14.93 1.14
C ASP A 165 12.71 14.33 1.33
N TRP A 166 12.85 13.28 2.16
CA TRP A 166 14.16 12.81 2.62
C TRP A 166 14.30 11.30 2.79
N ALA A 167 13.21 10.55 3.02
CA ALA A 167 13.30 9.14 3.42
C ALA A 167 13.99 8.25 2.37
N ALA A 168 13.84 8.57 1.07
CA ALA A 168 14.54 7.87 0.00
C ALA A 168 16.07 8.02 0.12
N GLU A 169 16.56 9.22 0.44
CA GLU A 169 18.00 9.49 0.60
C GLU A 169 18.57 8.78 1.82
N GLU A 170 17.76 8.61 2.87
CA GLU A 170 18.09 7.83 4.06
C GLU A 170 17.95 6.31 3.86
N GLY A 171 17.63 5.84 2.64
CA GLY A 171 17.58 4.42 2.29
C GLY A 171 16.24 3.71 2.54
N ALA A 172 15.17 4.45 2.85
CA ALA A 172 13.84 3.87 2.90
C ALA A 172 13.34 3.49 1.50
N ASN A 173 12.70 2.33 1.40
CA ASN A 173 12.09 1.85 0.16
C ASN A 173 10.61 2.20 0.07
N GLN A 174 9.97 2.54 1.17
CA GLN A 174 8.62 3.07 1.20
C GLN A 174 8.39 3.86 2.49
N TRP A 175 7.45 4.81 2.45
CA TRP A 175 7.07 5.60 3.63
C TRP A 175 5.59 5.96 3.65
N ARG A 176 4.99 5.93 4.83
CA ARG A 176 3.59 6.35 5.01
C ARG A 176 3.42 7.84 4.74
N ILE A 177 2.46 8.21 3.90
CA ILE A 177 2.19 9.61 3.52
C ILE A 177 1.15 10.31 4.40
N GLY A 178 0.44 9.55 5.22
CA GLY A 178 -0.63 10.02 6.10
C GLY A 178 -0.88 9.04 7.23
N GLN A 179 -1.89 9.33 8.03
CA GLN A 179 -2.31 8.46 9.15
C GLN A 179 -3.00 7.18 8.63
N ASP A 180 -3.44 6.32 9.54
CA ASP A 180 -3.94 4.99 9.18
C ASP A 180 -5.24 5.08 8.37
N VAL A 181 -5.39 4.21 7.38
CA VAL A 181 -6.61 4.16 6.58
C VAL A 181 -7.76 3.55 7.39
N SER A 182 -8.96 4.12 7.33
CA SER A 182 -10.17 3.46 7.85
C SER A 182 -10.83 2.59 6.78
N ASP A 183 -11.63 1.62 7.22
CA ASP A 183 -12.49 0.83 6.33
C ASP A 183 -13.79 1.61 6.02
N ASP A 184 -13.62 2.81 5.46
CA ASP A 184 -14.64 3.71 4.93
C ASP A 184 -14.22 4.27 3.57
N PHE A 185 -15.19 4.48 2.67
CA PHE A 185 -14.88 5.07 1.37
C PHE A 185 -14.77 6.60 1.42
N ASN A 186 -15.73 7.26 2.08
CA ASN A 186 -15.87 8.71 2.16
C ASN A 186 -16.72 9.05 3.39
N PHE A 187 -16.09 9.03 4.57
CA PHE A 187 -16.73 9.30 5.84
C PHE A 187 -16.92 10.82 6.01
N GLN A 188 -18.14 11.26 6.30
CA GLN A 188 -18.40 12.69 6.51
C GLN A 188 -17.86 13.15 7.87
N GLY A 189 -16.66 13.72 7.86
CA GLY A 189 -15.96 14.28 9.03
C GLY A 189 -14.66 13.54 9.32
N ASN A 190 -13.96 13.89 10.40
CA ASN A 190 -12.74 13.17 10.76
C ASN A 190 -13.10 11.96 11.61
N ARG A 191 -12.80 10.75 11.13
CA ARG A 191 -12.98 9.55 11.94
C ARG A 191 -11.89 9.51 13.02
N GLU A 192 -12.32 9.81 14.24
CA GLU A 192 -11.48 9.82 15.46
C GLU A 192 -10.23 10.71 15.39
N LYS A 193 -10.21 11.70 14.47
CA LYS A 193 -9.06 12.62 14.20
C LYS A 193 -7.76 11.94 13.76
N TYR A 194 -7.74 10.61 13.68
CA TYR A 194 -6.55 9.82 13.39
C TYR A 194 -6.69 9.00 12.10
N TYR A 195 -7.90 8.69 11.64
CA TYR A 195 -8.05 7.84 10.45
C TYR A 195 -8.41 8.65 9.22
N PHE A 196 -7.86 8.22 8.09
CA PHE A 196 -8.15 8.75 6.76
C PHE A 196 -9.02 7.74 6.03
N ASP A 197 -10.13 8.17 5.45
CA ASP A 197 -10.86 7.29 4.54
C ASP A 197 -10.13 7.16 3.18
N VAL A 198 -10.70 6.36 2.27
CA VAL A 198 -10.11 6.14 0.95
C VAL A 198 -9.91 7.44 0.17
N LEU A 199 -10.86 8.39 0.24
CA LEU A 199 -10.78 9.65 -0.49
C LEU A 199 -9.85 10.67 0.19
N ASP A 200 -9.82 10.71 1.52
CA ASP A 200 -8.85 11.52 2.29
C ASP A 200 -7.41 11.12 1.95
N MET A 201 -7.12 9.82 1.95
CA MET A 201 -5.80 9.29 1.61
C MET A 201 -5.45 9.52 0.13
N LEU A 202 -6.43 9.38 -0.77
CA LEU A 202 -6.26 9.74 -2.19
C LEU A 202 -5.89 11.22 -2.35
N ASP A 203 -6.62 12.12 -1.67
CA ASP A 203 -6.41 13.55 -1.77
C ASP A 203 -5.04 13.95 -1.20
N ARG A 204 -4.63 13.33 -0.09
CA ARG A 204 -3.28 13.47 0.47
C ARG A 204 -2.20 13.10 -0.55
N GLY A 205 -2.44 12.02 -1.29
CA GLY A 205 -1.54 11.55 -2.34
C GLY A 205 -1.29 12.55 -3.47
N ASN A 206 -2.26 13.43 -3.77
CA ASN A 206 -2.13 14.41 -4.87
C ASN A 206 -0.95 15.36 -4.66
N ASP A 207 -0.62 15.71 -3.40
CA ASP A 207 0.42 16.68 -3.07
C ASP A 207 1.84 16.08 -3.10
N VAL A 208 1.94 14.75 -3.03
CA VAL A 208 3.21 14.04 -2.81
C VAL A 208 3.52 13.01 -3.88
N ALA A 209 2.66 12.84 -4.89
CA ALA A 209 2.81 11.84 -5.94
C ALA A 209 4.21 11.84 -6.57
N GLN A 210 4.79 13.03 -6.84
CA GLN A 210 6.10 13.20 -7.47
C GLN A 210 7.29 12.54 -6.74
N TYR A 211 7.15 12.19 -5.46
CA TYR A 211 8.20 11.53 -4.68
C TYR A 211 8.21 10.01 -4.83
N THR A 212 7.32 9.44 -5.64
CA THR A 212 7.29 8.01 -5.93
C THR A 212 8.13 7.67 -7.17
N GLY A 213 8.90 6.60 -7.09
CA GLY A 213 9.66 6.07 -8.23
C GLY A 213 10.32 4.72 -7.94
N PRO A 214 11.02 4.13 -8.94
CA PRO A 214 11.69 2.86 -8.77
C PRO A 214 12.62 2.82 -7.54
N GLY A 215 12.28 1.95 -6.59
CA GLY A 215 13.06 1.71 -5.37
C GLY A 215 12.58 2.48 -4.13
N HIS A 216 11.63 3.42 -4.28
CA HIS A 216 11.11 4.23 -3.19
C HIS A 216 9.65 4.69 -3.47
N TRP A 217 8.73 4.32 -2.58
CA TRP A 217 7.29 4.43 -2.86
C TRP A 217 6.55 5.19 -1.76
N ASN A 218 5.64 6.10 -2.15
CA ASN A 218 4.63 6.60 -1.23
C ASN A 218 3.72 5.43 -0.81
N ASP A 219 3.60 5.21 0.49
CA ASP A 219 2.74 4.19 1.09
C ASP A 219 1.41 4.82 1.52
N TYR A 220 0.33 4.45 0.81
CA TYR A 220 -1.05 4.87 1.06
C TYR A 220 -1.73 4.02 2.14
N ASP A 221 -0.95 3.28 2.92
CA ASP A 221 -1.38 2.29 3.90
C ASP A 221 -2.03 1.04 3.28
N MET A 222 -2.29 0.06 4.15
CA MET A 222 -2.77 -1.27 3.80
C MET A 222 -4.07 -1.27 2.99
N LEU A 223 -4.24 -2.28 2.15
CA LEU A 223 -5.49 -2.54 1.46
C LEU A 223 -6.57 -3.00 2.44
N ILE A 224 -7.72 -2.33 2.40
CA ILE A 224 -8.91 -2.64 3.23
C ILE A 224 -9.88 -3.63 2.55
N VAL A 225 -9.57 -4.09 1.34
CA VAL A 225 -10.41 -5.00 0.55
C VAL A 225 -10.78 -6.26 1.35
N GLY A 226 -12.08 -6.43 1.63
CA GLY A 226 -12.62 -7.57 2.35
C GLY A 226 -12.45 -7.52 3.86
N LEU A 227 -12.23 -6.34 4.44
CA LEU A 227 -12.41 -6.14 5.88
C LEU A 227 -13.89 -6.15 6.28
N ASP A 228 -14.78 -5.63 5.43
CA ASP A 228 -16.24 -5.64 5.61
C ASP A 228 -16.70 -5.08 6.97
N GLY A 229 -15.97 -4.11 7.53
CA GLY A 229 -16.19 -3.56 8.87
C GLY A 229 -15.79 -4.48 10.03
N GLU A 230 -15.20 -5.64 9.74
CA GLU A 230 -14.81 -6.67 10.71
C GLU A 230 -13.33 -6.57 11.14
N SER A 231 -12.80 -5.36 11.25
CA SER A 231 -11.43 -5.14 11.72
C SER A 231 -11.36 -5.09 13.25
N LYS A 232 -10.31 -5.69 13.83
CA LYS A 232 -10.05 -5.59 15.28
C LYS A 232 -9.31 -4.30 15.64
N GLN A 233 -8.54 -3.76 14.69
CA GLN A 233 -7.61 -2.64 14.95
C GLN A 233 -7.94 -1.38 14.14
N LEU A 234 -8.71 -1.51 13.06
CA LEU A 234 -9.18 -0.36 12.29
C LEU A 234 -10.64 -0.08 12.61
N VAL A 235 -10.98 1.20 12.49
CA VAL A 235 -12.36 1.66 12.46
C VAL A 235 -12.89 1.57 11.02
N GLY A 236 -14.20 1.44 10.88
CA GLY A 236 -14.85 1.33 9.58
C GLY A 236 -16.25 0.77 9.73
N THR A 237 -17.09 0.93 8.71
CA THR A 237 -18.34 0.14 8.60
C THR A 237 -18.32 -0.82 7.42
N GLY A 238 -17.20 -0.90 6.69
CA GLY A 238 -17.09 -1.67 5.46
C GLY A 238 -17.50 -0.86 4.24
N LEU A 239 -17.05 -1.34 3.09
CA LEU A 239 -17.33 -0.78 1.77
C LEU A 239 -18.18 -1.75 0.96
N SER A 240 -18.85 -1.23 -0.05
CA SER A 240 -19.39 -2.06 -1.12
C SER A 240 -18.29 -2.67 -1.99
N ASP A 241 -18.63 -3.74 -2.69
CA ASP A 241 -17.80 -4.36 -3.73
C ASP A 241 -17.22 -3.35 -4.75
N ILE A 242 -18.00 -2.33 -5.12
CA ILE A 242 -17.55 -1.32 -6.08
C ILE A 242 -16.52 -0.40 -5.43
N GLU A 243 -16.76 0.04 -4.20
CA GLU A 243 -15.85 0.91 -3.45
C GLU A 243 -14.52 0.21 -3.13
N TYR A 244 -14.53 -1.08 -2.74
CA TYR A 244 -13.30 -1.85 -2.57
C TYR A 244 -12.50 -1.98 -3.87
N ARG A 245 -13.19 -2.21 -4.98
CA ARG A 245 -12.55 -2.25 -6.30
C ARG A 245 -11.96 -0.89 -6.70
N THR A 246 -12.65 0.19 -6.38
CA THR A 246 -12.19 1.56 -6.60
C THR A 246 -10.94 1.85 -5.77
N HIS A 247 -10.96 1.55 -4.47
CA HIS A 247 -9.80 1.66 -3.59
C HIS A 247 -8.59 0.90 -4.14
N PHE A 248 -8.77 -0.39 -4.50
CA PHE A 248 -7.69 -1.19 -5.08
C PHE A 248 -7.12 -0.58 -6.38
N SER A 249 -8.02 -0.08 -7.25
CA SER A 249 -7.64 0.58 -8.51
C SER A 249 -6.78 1.82 -8.27
N LEU A 250 -7.17 2.66 -7.30
CA LEU A 250 -6.48 3.90 -7.00
C LEU A 250 -5.10 3.65 -6.37
N TRP A 251 -4.99 2.67 -5.46
CA TRP A 251 -3.69 2.28 -4.89
C TRP A 251 -2.76 1.70 -5.96
N ALA A 252 -3.32 0.92 -6.89
CA ALA A 252 -2.57 0.38 -8.01
C ALA A 252 -2.01 1.49 -8.91
N LEU A 253 -2.85 2.47 -9.31
CA LEU A 253 -2.43 3.61 -10.13
C LEU A 253 -1.46 4.54 -9.40
N ALA A 254 -1.60 4.72 -8.09
CA ALA A 254 -0.68 5.48 -7.26
C ALA A 254 0.73 4.87 -7.18
N ALA A 255 0.91 3.62 -7.63
CA ALA A 255 2.11 2.82 -7.38
C ALA A 255 2.38 2.59 -5.88
N SER A 256 1.32 2.57 -5.07
CA SER A 256 1.39 2.27 -3.64
C SER A 256 1.78 0.78 -3.42
N PRO A 257 2.49 0.44 -2.33
CA PRO A 257 2.60 -0.93 -1.86
C PRO A 257 1.22 -1.58 -1.69
N LEU A 258 0.97 -2.67 -2.42
CA LEU A 258 -0.26 -3.45 -2.27
C LEU A 258 -0.10 -4.48 -1.14
N LEU A 259 -0.44 -4.09 0.09
CA LEU A 259 -0.40 -4.94 1.28
C LEU A 259 -1.82 -5.30 1.74
N ILE A 260 -2.25 -6.55 1.59
CA ILE A 260 -3.56 -7.01 2.04
C ILE A 260 -3.65 -6.92 3.57
N GLY A 261 -4.63 -6.21 4.10
CA GLY A 261 -4.88 -6.15 5.56
C GLY A 261 -5.94 -7.16 6.06
N ALA A 262 -6.73 -7.74 5.15
CA ALA A 262 -7.82 -8.65 5.51
C ALA A 262 -7.35 -10.07 5.87
N ASN A 263 -8.25 -10.85 6.49
CA ASN A 263 -8.07 -12.29 6.60
C ASN A 263 -8.32 -12.96 5.25
N VAL A 264 -7.25 -13.39 4.58
CA VAL A 264 -7.33 -14.00 3.24
C VAL A 264 -8.23 -15.24 3.18
N ALA A 265 -8.37 -15.99 4.27
CA ALA A 265 -9.22 -17.19 4.33
C ALA A 265 -10.72 -16.87 4.30
N LYS A 266 -11.11 -15.62 4.59
CA LYS A 266 -12.50 -15.17 4.63
C LYS A 266 -12.90 -14.34 3.41
N LEU A 267 -12.00 -14.12 2.46
CA LEU A 267 -12.28 -13.30 1.29
C LEU A 267 -13.46 -13.88 0.50
N SER A 268 -14.42 -13.02 0.18
CA SER A 268 -15.44 -13.34 -0.82
C SER A 268 -14.80 -13.59 -2.19
N ALA A 269 -15.51 -14.29 -3.07
CA ALA A 269 -15.04 -14.50 -4.45
C ALA A 269 -14.80 -13.17 -5.19
N TYR A 270 -15.60 -12.14 -4.88
CA TYR A 270 -15.44 -10.81 -5.47
C TYR A 270 -14.18 -10.10 -4.96
N ASN A 271 -13.91 -10.16 -3.65
CA ASN A 271 -12.73 -9.55 -3.04
C ASN A 271 -11.44 -10.25 -3.50
N LEU A 272 -11.46 -11.58 -3.61
CA LEU A 272 -10.35 -12.33 -4.20
C LEU A 272 -10.13 -11.96 -5.67
N ALA A 273 -11.20 -11.84 -6.48
CA ALA A 273 -11.08 -11.42 -7.87
C ALA A 273 -10.52 -9.99 -8.00
N THR A 274 -10.90 -9.10 -7.08
CA THR A 274 -10.36 -7.74 -7.00
C THR A 274 -8.86 -7.75 -6.69
N LEU A 275 -8.45 -8.47 -5.63
CA LEU A 275 -7.04 -8.56 -5.23
C LEU A 275 -6.18 -9.32 -6.25
N SER A 276 -6.76 -10.19 -7.07
CA SER A 276 -6.04 -10.99 -8.08
C SER A 276 -6.11 -10.40 -9.50
N ALA A 277 -6.60 -9.16 -9.65
CA ALA A 277 -6.86 -8.54 -10.95
C ALA A 277 -5.58 -8.22 -11.73
N LYS A 278 -5.16 -9.16 -12.59
CA LYS A 278 -3.87 -9.15 -13.30
C LYS A 278 -3.55 -7.86 -14.04
N GLU A 279 -4.51 -7.28 -14.76
CA GLU A 279 -4.27 -6.05 -15.53
C GLU A 279 -4.13 -4.81 -14.65
N ILE A 280 -4.82 -4.78 -13.51
CA ILE A 280 -4.70 -3.70 -12.51
C ILE A 280 -3.37 -3.82 -11.77
N ILE A 281 -3.00 -5.04 -11.37
CA ILE A 281 -1.70 -5.32 -10.77
C ILE A 281 -0.57 -4.96 -11.75
N ALA A 282 -0.72 -5.24 -13.04
CA ALA A 282 0.28 -4.88 -14.04
C ALA A 282 0.49 -3.36 -14.14
N VAL A 283 -0.54 -2.54 -13.91
CA VAL A 283 -0.39 -1.07 -13.83
C VAL A 283 0.42 -0.66 -12.59
N ASN A 284 0.18 -1.31 -11.44
CA ASN A 284 0.97 -1.07 -10.23
C ASN A 284 2.44 -1.48 -10.42
N GLN A 285 2.66 -2.63 -11.04
CA GLN A 285 3.98 -3.24 -11.26
C GLN A 285 4.67 -2.78 -12.55
N ASP A 286 4.14 -1.75 -13.23
CA ASP A 286 4.77 -1.23 -14.44
C ASP A 286 6.18 -0.72 -14.17
N GLN A 287 7.12 -1.10 -15.03
CA GLN A 287 8.55 -0.86 -14.84
C GLN A 287 8.97 0.61 -14.94
N LEU A 288 8.13 1.51 -15.48
CA LEU A 288 8.40 2.93 -15.39
C LEU A 288 8.36 3.41 -13.94
N GLY A 289 7.56 2.74 -13.08
CA GLY A 289 7.42 3.09 -11.67
C GLY A 289 6.81 4.47 -11.44
N ALA A 290 6.19 5.07 -12.46
CA ALA A 290 5.57 6.39 -12.33
C ALA A 290 4.36 6.34 -11.38
N PRO A 291 4.05 7.40 -10.64
CA PRO A 291 2.78 7.54 -9.92
C PRO A 291 1.65 7.97 -10.88
N MET A 292 0.42 8.00 -10.36
CA MET A 292 -0.66 8.74 -11.00
C MET A 292 -0.66 10.21 -10.57
N PHE A 293 -1.17 11.09 -11.42
CA PHE A 293 -1.45 12.48 -11.12
C PHE A 293 -2.92 12.80 -11.43
N LEU A 294 -3.53 13.66 -10.61
CA LEU A 294 -4.84 14.24 -10.88
C LEU A 294 -4.74 15.16 -12.11
N GLN A 295 -5.39 14.77 -13.21
CA GLN A 295 -5.38 15.50 -14.47
C GLN A 295 -6.50 16.54 -14.54
N TRP A 296 -7.64 16.22 -13.93
CA TRP A 296 -8.83 17.07 -13.97
C TRP A 296 -9.77 16.72 -12.82
N SER A 297 -10.46 17.73 -12.30
CA SER A 297 -11.56 17.57 -11.34
C SER A 297 -12.73 18.48 -11.74
N ALA A 298 -13.95 17.98 -11.56
CA ALA A 298 -15.15 18.80 -11.69
C ALA A 298 -15.13 19.93 -10.65
N PRO A 299 -15.77 21.10 -10.92
CA PRO A 299 -15.80 22.21 -9.97
C PRO A 299 -16.36 21.87 -8.58
N ASP A 300 -17.25 20.88 -8.49
CA ASP A 300 -17.84 20.37 -7.26
C ASP A 300 -17.10 19.15 -6.67
N ASN A 301 -15.95 18.78 -7.26
CA ASN A 301 -15.13 17.62 -6.91
C ASN A 301 -15.86 16.26 -7.01
N SER A 302 -17.01 16.20 -7.70
CA SER A 302 -17.81 14.97 -7.80
C SER A 302 -17.20 13.92 -8.72
N THR A 303 -16.45 14.34 -9.73
CA THR A 303 -15.78 13.46 -10.69
C THR A 303 -14.36 13.94 -10.96
N GLN A 304 -13.46 12.98 -11.14
CA GLN A 304 -12.03 13.22 -11.30
C GLN A 304 -11.44 12.31 -12.37
N ILE A 305 -10.36 12.77 -13.01
CA ILE A 305 -9.55 11.98 -13.94
C ILE A 305 -8.14 11.90 -13.39
N TYR A 306 -7.69 10.68 -13.12
CA TYR A 306 -6.31 10.37 -12.77
C TYR A 306 -5.62 9.69 -13.93
N ALA A 307 -4.34 9.95 -14.12
CA ALA A 307 -3.55 9.27 -15.14
C ALA A 307 -2.12 9.00 -14.68
N LYS A 308 -1.58 7.86 -15.12
CA LYS A 308 -0.21 7.39 -14.92
C LYS A 308 0.37 6.99 -16.27
N ALA A 309 1.57 7.47 -16.59
CA ALA A 309 2.33 6.99 -17.74
C ALA A 309 2.83 5.56 -17.49
N LEU A 310 2.85 4.74 -18.54
CA LEU A 310 3.39 3.38 -18.52
C LEU A 310 4.66 3.31 -19.36
N LYS A 311 5.50 2.29 -19.11
CA LYS A 311 6.78 2.13 -19.79
C LYS A 311 6.68 2.05 -21.32
N ASP A 312 5.57 1.54 -21.85
CA ASP A 312 5.36 1.41 -23.29
C ASP A 312 4.67 2.63 -23.92
N GLU A 313 4.77 3.79 -23.26
CA GLU A 313 4.23 5.08 -23.73
C GLU A 313 2.70 5.16 -23.76
N SER A 314 1.99 4.11 -23.34
CA SER A 314 0.56 4.18 -23.05
C SER A 314 0.29 4.84 -21.69
N MET A 315 -0.98 5.18 -21.43
CA MET A 315 -1.43 5.78 -20.18
C MET A 315 -2.44 4.87 -19.48
N ALA A 316 -2.25 4.59 -18.19
CA ALA A 316 -3.32 4.09 -17.33
C ALA A 316 -4.15 5.27 -16.83
N VAL A 317 -5.47 5.22 -16.99
CA VAL A 317 -6.40 6.31 -16.66
C VAL A 317 -7.52 5.79 -15.78
N ALA A 318 -7.75 6.42 -14.64
CA ALA A 318 -8.92 6.18 -13.80
C ALA A 318 -9.91 7.34 -13.92
N LEU A 319 -11.16 7.01 -14.28
CA LEU A 319 -12.30 7.92 -14.25
C LEU A 319 -13.05 7.66 -12.95
N LEU A 320 -12.83 8.52 -11.94
CA LEU A 320 -13.36 8.37 -10.60
C LEU A 320 -14.64 9.19 -10.44
N ASN A 321 -15.69 8.56 -9.94
CA ASN A 321 -16.88 9.24 -9.46
C ASN A 321 -16.92 9.19 -7.92
N ARG A 322 -16.69 10.34 -7.29
CA ARG A 322 -16.75 10.55 -5.83
C ARG A 322 -18.16 10.82 -5.33
N GLY A 323 -19.09 11.10 -6.24
CA GLY A 323 -20.46 11.47 -5.93
C GLY A 323 -21.35 10.27 -5.63
N SER A 324 -22.53 10.57 -5.07
CA SER A 324 -23.55 9.62 -4.65
C SER A 324 -24.47 9.13 -5.78
N ALA A 325 -24.26 9.61 -7.01
CA ALA A 325 -25.06 9.26 -8.18
C ALA A 325 -24.17 8.94 -9.38
N THR A 326 -24.67 8.07 -10.27
CA THR A 326 -24.02 7.77 -11.55
C THR A 326 -23.83 9.04 -12.37
N ALA A 327 -22.65 9.20 -12.98
CA ALA A 327 -22.28 10.34 -13.80
C ALA A 327 -21.65 9.91 -15.13
N MET A 328 -21.69 10.77 -16.13
CA MET A 328 -20.91 10.61 -17.37
C MET A 328 -19.58 11.33 -17.20
N ILE A 329 -18.47 10.64 -17.43
CA ILE A 329 -17.13 11.24 -17.40
C ILE A 329 -16.54 11.17 -18.80
N THR A 330 -15.99 12.30 -19.28
CA THR A 330 -15.35 12.43 -20.59
C THR A 330 -13.85 12.67 -20.42
N VAL A 331 -13.02 11.86 -21.06
CA VAL A 331 -11.56 12.07 -21.12
C VAL A 331 -11.14 12.52 -22.52
N SER A 332 -10.38 13.63 -22.56
CA SER A 332 -9.81 14.20 -23.77
C SER A 332 -8.30 14.04 -23.75
N MET A 333 -7.73 13.50 -24.83
CA MET A 333 -6.29 13.25 -24.94
C MET A 333 -5.48 14.55 -24.86
N ARG A 334 -5.93 15.60 -25.55
CA ARG A 334 -5.24 16.89 -25.61
C ARG A 334 -5.52 17.80 -24.42
N GLU A 335 -6.76 17.82 -23.94
CA GLU A 335 -7.18 18.73 -22.87
C GLU A 335 -6.85 18.18 -21.48
N HIS A 336 -7.17 16.92 -21.22
CA HIS A 336 -6.97 16.32 -19.89
C HIS A 336 -5.63 15.60 -19.79
N LEU A 337 -5.26 14.77 -20.77
CA LEU A 337 -4.02 13.99 -20.68
C LEU A 337 -2.80 14.71 -21.26
N THR A 338 -3.00 15.85 -21.93
CA THR A 338 -1.94 16.66 -22.58
C THR A 338 -1.07 15.91 -23.59
N VAL A 339 -1.59 14.82 -24.19
CA VAL A 339 -0.90 14.03 -25.22
C VAL A 339 -1.41 14.39 -26.62
N PRO A 340 -0.53 14.47 -27.65
CA PRO A 340 -0.90 14.92 -29.00
C PRO A 340 -1.47 13.77 -29.85
N TRP A 341 -2.26 12.88 -29.26
CA TRP A 341 -2.80 11.71 -29.95
C TRP A 341 -4.08 12.06 -30.68
N ASP A 342 -4.08 11.95 -32.02
CA ASP A 342 -5.26 12.17 -32.85
C ASP A 342 -6.19 10.95 -32.87
N VAL A 343 -5.60 9.74 -32.86
CA VAL A 343 -6.33 8.48 -32.84
C VAL A 343 -5.75 7.58 -31.76
N TYR A 344 -6.61 6.98 -30.95
CA TYR A 344 -6.22 6.15 -29.82
C TYR A 344 -7.17 4.96 -29.63
N LYS A 345 -6.72 3.95 -28.87
CA LYS A 345 -7.55 2.83 -28.40
C LYS A 345 -7.67 2.87 -26.89
N VAL A 346 -8.74 2.28 -26.39
CA VAL A 346 -9.04 2.21 -24.95
C VAL A 346 -9.27 0.75 -24.59
N ARG A 347 -8.59 0.24 -23.56
CA ARG A 347 -8.82 -1.07 -22.98
C ARG A 347 -9.37 -0.93 -21.57
N ASP A 348 -10.57 -1.47 -21.32
CA ASP A 348 -11.17 -1.57 -19.98
C ASP A 348 -10.44 -2.66 -19.19
N LEU A 349 -9.65 -2.27 -18.19
CA LEU A 349 -8.75 -3.18 -17.47
C LEU A 349 -9.49 -4.12 -16.51
N TRP A 350 -10.68 -3.75 -16.07
CA TRP A 350 -11.53 -4.62 -15.24
C TRP A 350 -12.30 -5.64 -16.08
N LYS A 351 -12.59 -5.32 -17.34
CA LYS A 351 -13.31 -6.22 -18.26
C LYS A 351 -12.39 -6.97 -19.23
N GLY A 352 -11.13 -6.56 -19.34
CA GLY A 352 -10.20 -7.08 -20.34
C GLY A 352 -10.66 -6.83 -21.78
N GLN A 353 -11.36 -5.72 -22.03
CA GLN A 353 -12.05 -5.45 -23.30
C GLN A 353 -11.49 -4.22 -24.00
N ASP A 354 -11.06 -4.38 -25.26
CA ASP A 354 -10.62 -3.28 -26.12
C ASP A 354 -11.81 -2.55 -26.77
N ARG A 355 -11.63 -1.25 -26.99
CA ARG A 355 -12.59 -0.32 -27.58
C ARG A 355 -11.87 0.69 -28.48
N GLY A 356 -12.61 1.25 -29.42
CA GLY A 356 -12.10 2.17 -30.43
C GLY A 356 -11.69 1.47 -31.74
N PRO A 357 -10.89 2.11 -32.60
CA PRO A 357 -10.21 3.39 -32.37
C PRO A 357 -11.18 4.56 -32.18
N TYR A 358 -10.72 5.59 -31.48
CA TYR A 358 -11.42 6.86 -31.28
C TYR A 358 -10.58 8.01 -31.80
N ASP A 359 -11.23 9.00 -32.41
CA ASP A 359 -10.67 10.27 -32.87
C ASP A 359 -11.36 11.49 -32.20
N ILE A 360 -12.24 11.21 -31.25
CA ILE A 360 -12.97 12.18 -30.41
C ILE A 360 -12.75 11.85 -28.92
N PRO A 361 -13.05 12.75 -27.97
CA PRO A 361 -13.02 12.42 -26.54
C PRO A 361 -13.86 11.20 -26.19
N PHE A 362 -13.36 10.38 -25.25
CA PHE A 362 -14.03 9.15 -24.81
C PHE A 362 -14.92 9.45 -23.61
N THR A 363 -16.21 9.12 -23.71
CA THR A 363 -17.18 9.28 -22.62
C THR A 363 -17.72 7.94 -22.18
N THR A 364 -17.82 7.72 -20.87
CA THR A 364 -18.49 6.55 -20.29
C THR A 364 -19.30 6.95 -19.06
N GLU A 365 -20.35 6.17 -18.81
CA GLU A 365 -21.05 6.16 -17.53
C GLU A 365 -20.13 5.60 -16.45
N VAL A 366 -20.10 6.20 -15.26
CA VAL A 366 -19.36 5.78 -14.07
C VAL A 366 -20.31 5.85 -12.88
N ARG A 367 -20.54 4.72 -12.22
CA ARG A 367 -21.46 4.60 -11.09
C ARG A 367 -20.95 5.40 -9.90
N SER A 368 -21.84 5.68 -8.94
CA SER A 368 -21.43 6.25 -7.67
C SER A 368 -20.29 5.43 -7.05
N HIS A 369 -19.24 6.13 -6.62
CA HIS A 369 -18.05 5.57 -5.96
C HIS A 369 -17.25 4.55 -6.80
N GLU A 370 -17.48 4.52 -8.13
CA GLU A 370 -16.73 3.70 -9.07
C GLU A 370 -15.51 4.47 -9.61
N ALA A 371 -14.35 3.81 -9.69
CA ALA A 371 -13.29 4.17 -10.61
C ALA A 371 -13.26 3.19 -11.78
N LYS A 372 -13.57 3.67 -12.98
CA LYS A 372 -13.31 2.89 -14.20
C LYS A 372 -11.88 3.08 -14.64
N VAL A 373 -11.16 1.97 -14.78
CA VAL A 373 -9.74 1.98 -15.13
C VAL A 373 -9.55 1.52 -16.56
N TYR A 374 -8.82 2.34 -17.31
CA TYR A 374 -8.52 2.12 -18.71
C TYR A 374 -7.02 2.16 -18.96
N ARG A 375 -6.55 1.38 -19.92
CA ARG A 375 -5.29 1.66 -20.62
C ARG A 375 -5.62 2.34 -21.93
N ILE A 376 -4.96 3.45 -22.21
CA ILE A 376 -5.16 4.25 -23.41
C ILE A 376 -3.82 4.32 -24.15
N GLU A 377 -3.83 3.96 -25.43
CA GLU A 377 -2.64 3.92 -26.27
C GLU A 377 -2.87 4.61 -27.61
N LYS A 378 -1.83 5.25 -28.14
CA LYS A 378 -1.85 5.85 -29.47
C LYS A 378 -1.98 4.76 -30.54
N VAL A 379 -2.83 5.00 -31.55
CA VAL A 379 -2.81 4.19 -32.77
C VAL A 379 -1.76 4.77 -33.71
N GLU A 380 -0.67 4.04 -33.96
CA GLU A 380 0.30 4.43 -34.97
C GLU A 380 -0.34 4.34 -36.38
N CYS A 381 -0.45 5.47 -37.08
CA CYS A 381 -0.82 5.48 -38.50
C CYS A 381 0.29 4.79 -39.32
N ARG A 382 0.04 3.55 -39.75
CA ARG A 382 0.90 2.87 -40.74
C ARG A 382 0.31 3.09 -42.13
N VAL A 383 0.63 4.26 -42.71
CA VAL A 383 0.35 4.70 -44.10
C VAL A 383 -1.14 4.84 -44.48
N GLY A 384 -1.56 6.05 -44.85
CA GLY A 384 -2.89 6.32 -45.45
C GLY A 384 -3.93 6.99 -44.55
N CYS A 385 -3.49 7.65 -43.48
CA CYS A 385 -4.20 8.78 -42.87
C CYS A 385 -3.77 10.05 -43.65
#